data_AF-A0A3S1H107-F1
#
_entry.id   AF-A0A3S1H107-F1
#
_cell.length_a   1.000
_cell.length_b   1.000
_cell.length_c   1.000
_cell.angle_alpha   90.00
_cell.angle_beta   90.00
_cell.angle_gamma   90.00
#
_symmetry.space_group_name_H-M   'P 1'
#
loop_
_entity.id
_entity.type
_entity.pdbx_description
1 polymer ?
#
loop_
_entity_poly.entity_id
_entity_poly.type
_entity_poly.pdbx_seq_one_letter_code
_entity_poly.pdbx_strand_id
1 'polypeptide(L)'
;LDLPAWGAASRPMLDSGFFPGITNLLASEAQFSDVIHADLYSDCHVIPVGTADPVRAMRAADRLPIIMQSLTTAYDLVVVECGPADAQGIGRLTGDATEVFLSMLEADDEVTQAAVKLIENGYPDLTLVTPLGHEPPGNPVPGRRTAAA
;
A
#
# COMPACT_ATOMS: atom_id res chain seq x y z
N LEU A 1 0.41 -2.57 3.30
CA LEU A 1 -0.59 -3.16 2.40
C LEU A 1 -0.18 -2.83 0.98
N ASP A 2 0.00 -3.85 0.14
CA ASP A 2 0.49 -3.72 -1.25
C ASP A 2 -0.70 -3.94 -2.19
N LEU A 3 -1.20 -2.86 -2.82
CA LEU A 3 -2.35 -2.92 -3.74
C LEU A 3 -1.99 -3.03 -5.24
N PRO A 4 -0.85 -2.56 -5.77
CA PRO A 4 -0.55 -2.74 -7.18
C PRO A 4 -0.11 -4.16 -7.50
N ALA A 5 -0.57 -4.68 -8.64
CA ALA A 5 -0.37 -6.05 -9.10
C ALA A 5 1.09 -6.56 -9.17
N TRP A 6 2.08 -5.68 -8.99
CA TRP A 6 3.49 -5.97 -9.11
C TRP A 6 4.11 -6.41 -7.78
N GLY A 7 3.43 -6.21 -6.64
CA GLY A 7 3.91 -6.66 -5.35
C GLY A 7 5.27 -6.07 -4.98
N ALA A 8 5.61 -4.87 -5.45
CA ALA A 8 6.99 -4.37 -5.45
C ALA A 8 7.49 -4.10 -4.04
N ALA A 9 6.60 -3.73 -3.12
CA ALA A 9 6.92 -3.59 -1.70
C ALA A 9 6.98 -4.94 -0.99
N SER A 10 6.02 -5.84 -1.26
CA SER A 10 5.89 -7.11 -0.52
C SER A 10 6.83 -8.23 -0.99
N ARG A 11 7.23 -8.26 -2.28
CA ARG A 11 8.12 -9.30 -2.83
C ARG A 11 9.52 -9.35 -2.17
N PRO A 12 10.23 -8.22 -1.97
CA PRO A 12 11.49 -8.24 -1.22
C PRO A 12 11.31 -8.59 0.26
N MET A 13 10.15 -8.30 0.84
CA MET A 13 9.87 -8.54 2.26
C MET A 13 9.55 -10.02 2.56
N LEU A 14 8.99 -10.74 1.59
CA LEU A 14 8.50 -12.12 1.78
C LEU A 14 9.31 -13.19 1.05
N ASP A 15 10.31 -12.80 0.24
CA ASP A 15 11.13 -13.69 -0.63
C ASP A 15 10.31 -14.64 -1.55
N SER A 16 9.01 -14.39 -1.71
CA SER A 16 8.08 -15.16 -2.56
C SER A 16 6.82 -14.34 -2.87
N GLY A 17 6.26 -14.53 -4.07
CA GLY A 17 5.05 -13.83 -4.54
C GLY A 17 3.75 -14.63 -4.45
N PHE A 18 3.76 -15.82 -3.83
CA PHE A 18 2.64 -16.77 -3.84
C PHE A 18 1.85 -16.84 -2.53
N PHE A 19 1.79 -15.74 -1.79
CA PHE A 19 1.05 -15.68 -0.53
C PHE A 19 -0.39 -15.20 -0.75
N PRO A 20 -1.39 -15.75 -0.01
CA PRO A 20 -2.70 -15.14 0.07
C PRO A 20 -2.59 -13.69 0.54
N GLY A 21 -3.42 -12.81 -0.03
CA GLY A 21 -3.34 -11.37 0.19
C GLY A 21 -4.69 -10.67 0.13
N ILE A 22 -4.67 -9.36 -0.13
CA ILE A 22 -5.88 -8.52 -0.15
C ILE A 22 -6.90 -8.99 -1.20
N THR A 23 -6.46 -9.47 -2.36
CA THR A 23 -7.37 -10.01 -3.39
C THR A 23 -8.09 -11.26 -2.90
N ASN A 24 -7.41 -12.14 -2.16
CA ASN A 24 -8.03 -13.33 -1.57
C ASN A 24 -9.04 -12.94 -0.48
N LEU A 25 -8.73 -11.93 0.34
CA LEU A 25 -9.65 -11.42 1.38
C LEU A 25 -10.92 -10.83 0.75
N LEU A 26 -10.77 -10.03 -0.31
CA LEU A 26 -11.87 -9.43 -1.07
C LEU A 26 -12.70 -10.48 -1.82
N ALA A 27 -12.06 -11.52 -2.37
CA ALA A 27 -12.73 -12.64 -3.02
C ALA A 27 -13.39 -13.61 -2.02
N SER A 28 -13.23 -13.39 -0.71
CA SER A 28 -13.67 -14.29 0.37
C SER A 28 -13.07 -15.70 0.29
N GLU A 29 -11.82 -15.79 -0.18
CA GLU A 29 -11.06 -17.03 -0.31
C GLU A 29 -10.05 -17.23 0.84
N ALA A 30 -9.86 -16.22 1.68
CA ALA A 30 -8.97 -16.23 2.83
C ALA A 30 -9.51 -15.36 3.97
N GLN A 31 -9.01 -15.57 5.20
CA GLN A 31 -9.28 -14.73 6.37
C GLN A 31 -8.08 -13.83 6.70
N PHE A 32 -8.26 -12.87 7.61
CA PHE A 32 -7.18 -11.97 8.04
C PHE A 32 -5.93 -12.71 8.52
N SER A 33 -6.08 -13.82 9.24
CA SER A 33 -4.96 -14.64 9.72
C SER A 33 -4.12 -15.26 8.60
N ASP A 34 -4.70 -15.42 7.41
CA ASP A 34 -4.05 -16.11 6.28
C ASP A 34 -3.34 -15.13 5.34
N VAL A 35 -3.69 -13.84 5.43
CA VAL A 35 -3.22 -12.79 4.51
C VAL A 35 -2.25 -11.81 5.14
N ILE A 36 -2.09 -11.86 6.47
CA ILE A 36 -1.13 -11.03 7.22
C ILE A 36 0.14 -11.87 7.44
N HIS A 37 1.24 -11.43 6.84
CA HIS A 37 2.53 -12.11 6.89
C HIS A 37 3.55 -11.25 7.62
N ALA A 38 4.45 -11.87 8.38
CA ALA A 38 5.58 -11.15 8.96
C ALA A 38 6.61 -10.83 7.87
N ASP A 39 7.14 -9.61 7.87
CA ASP A 39 8.32 -9.26 7.08
C ASP A 39 9.53 -10.05 7.61
N LEU A 40 10.36 -10.57 6.70
CA LEU A 40 11.56 -11.32 7.06
C LEU A 40 12.67 -10.43 7.62
N TYR A 41 12.63 -9.13 7.33
CA TYR A 41 13.73 -8.20 7.61
C TYR A 41 13.37 -7.09 8.62
N SER A 42 12.14 -7.06 9.13
CA SER A 42 11.69 -6.10 10.14
C SER A 42 10.55 -6.67 11.01
N ASP A 43 10.11 -5.90 12.02
CA ASP A 43 8.94 -6.25 12.84
C ASP A 43 7.61 -5.81 12.19
N CYS A 44 7.62 -5.45 10.91
CA CYS A 44 6.41 -5.06 10.19
C CYS A 44 5.59 -6.29 9.76
N HIS A 45 4.27 -6.08 9.65
CA HIS A 45 3.39 -7.03 8.98
C HIS A 45 3.01 -6.54 7.59
N VAL A 46 2.92 -7.47 6.65
CA VAL A 46 2.68 -7.22 5.23
C VAL A 46 1.46 -8.01 4.78
N ILE A 47 0.54 -7.32 4.11
CA ILE A 47 -0.53 -7.94 3.33
C ILE A 47 -0.18 -7.72 1.86
N PRO A 48 0.21 -8.78 1.11
CA PRO A 48 0.53 -8.68 -0.32
C PRO A 48 -0.76 -8.53 -1.15
N VAL A 49 -0.61 -8.31 -2.46
CA VAL A 49 -1.73 -8.30 -3.41
C VAL A 49 -2.57 -9.57 -3.28
N GLY A 50 -1.93 -10.74 -3.21
CA GLY A 50 -2.60 -12.03 -3.15
C GLY A 50 -2.65 -12.75 -4.48
N THR A 51 -3.15 -13.98 -4.45
CA THR A 51 -3.17 -14.93 -5.59
C THR A 51 -4.52 -15.03 -6.27
N ALA A 52 -5.57 -14.45 -5.69
CA ALA A 52 -6.90 -14.45 -6.29
C ALA A 52 -7.00 -13.52 -7.50
N ASP A 53 -7.94 -13.81 -8.40
CA ASP A 53 -8.23 -12.98 -9.59
C ASP A 53 -8.57 -11.53 -9.16
N PRO A 54 -7.75 -10.54 -9.54
CA PRO A 54 -7.98 -9.13 -9.19
C PRO A 54 -9.32 -8.61 -9.69
N VAL A 55 -9.78 -9.05 -10.88
CA VAL A 55 -11.05 -8.58 -11.45
C VAL A 55 -12.21 -9.07 -10.59
N ARG A 56 -12.16 -10.31 -10.13
CA ARG A 56 -13.16 -10.88 -9.23
C ARG A 56 -13.09 -10.22 -7.85
N ALA A 57 -11.90 -10.01 -7.30
CA ALA A 57 -11.69 -9.36 -6.02
C ALA A 57 -12.26 -7.93 -6.01
N MET A 58 -11.99 -7.14 -7.06
CA MET A 58 -12.45 -5.76 -7.15
C MET A 58 -13.98 -5.60 -7.23
N ARG A 59 -14.72 -6.66 -7.56
CA ARG A 59 -16.20 -6.64 -7.45
C ARG A 59 -16.68 -6.45 -6.01
N ALA A 60 -15.84 -6.77 -5.03
CA ALA A 60 -16.14 -6.65 -3.62
C ALA A 60 -15.38 -5.48 -2.97
N ALA A 61 -14.88 -4.52 -3.76
CA ALA A 61 -14.09 -3.39 -3.26
C ALA A 61 -14.85 -2.48 -2.29
N ASP A 62 -16.20 -2.54 -2.24
CA ASP A 62 -17.01 -1.87 -1.22
C ASP A 62 -16.76 -2.41 0.21
N ARG A 63 -16.04 -3.53 0.34
CA ARG A 63 -15.58 -4.08 1.63
C ARG A 63 -14.28 -3.45 2.13
N LEU A 64 -13.57 -2.69 1.30
CA LEU A 64 -12.32 -2.05 1.71
C LEU A 64 -12.47 -1.17 2.96
N PRO A 65 -13.53 -0.35 3.13
CA PRO A 65 -13.71 0.45 4.33
C PRO A 65 -13.75 -0.38 5.64
N ILE A 66 -14.49 -1.49 5.65
CA ILE A 66 -14.58 -2.35 6.85
C ILE A 66 -13.27 -3.12 7.10
N ILE A 67 -12.55 -3.47 6.03
CA ILE A 67 -11.22 -4.08 6.13
C ILE A 67 -10.23 -3.08 6.74
N MET A 68 -10.22 -1.84 6.23
CA MET A 68 -9.36 -0.77 6.74
C MET A 68 -9.67 -0.45 8.20
N GLN A 69 -10.93 -0.35 8.58
CA GLN A 69 -11.32 -0.15 9.97
C GLN A 69 -10.79 -1.24 10.90
N SER A 70 -10.81 -2.50 10.44
CA SER A 70 -10.28 -3.63 11.21
C SER A 70 -8.75 -3.51 11.38
N LEU A 71 -8.04 -3.12 10.31
CA LEU A 71 -6.59 -2.94 10.33
C LEU A 71 -6.17 -1.74 11.18
N THR A 72 -6.82 -0.59 11.06
CA THR A 72 -6.50 0.61 11.86
C THR A 72 -6.88 0.46 13.33
N THR A 73 -7.73 -0.51 13.68
CA THR A 73 -7.98 -0.90 15.08
C THR A 73 -6.87 -1.80 15.63
N ALA A 74 -6.27 -2.64 14.79
CA ALA A 74 -5.27 -3.63 15.20
C ALA A 74 -3.82 -3.12 15.10
N TYR A 75 -3.57 -2.06 14.33
CA TYR A 75 -2.25 -1.50 14.05
C TYR A 75 -2.21 -0.01 14.33
N ASP A 76 -1.12 0.44 14.95
CA ASP A 76 -0.87 1.87 15.20
C ASP A 76 -0.62 2.65 13.89
N LEU A 77 -0.04 1.98 12.88
CA LEU A 77 0.24 2.55 11.57
C LEU A 77 -0.10 1.55 10.47
N VAL A 78 -0.91 1.98 9.50
CA VAL A 78 -1.24 1.22 8.30
C VAL A 78 -0.79 2.00 7.08
N VAL A 79 0.25 1.54 6.41
CA VAL A 79 0.69 2.10 5.13
C VAL A 79 0.05 1.31 4.00
N VAL A 80 -0.59 2.03 3.07
CA VAL A 80 -1.22 1.45 1.88
C VAL A 80 -0.50 1.98 0.65
N GLU A 81 0.14 1.07 -0.10
CA GLU A 81 0.58 1.38 -1.44
C GLU A 81 -0.63 1.29 -2.36
N CYS A 82 -1.15 2.45 -2.77
CA CYS A 82 -2.11 2.55 -3.85
C CYS A 82 -1.29 2.68 -5.14
N GLY A 83 -1.38 1.73 -6.06
CA GLY A 83 -0.89 1.93 -7.43
C GLY A 83 -1.61 3.10 -8.12
N PRO A 84 -1.73 3.10 -9.46
CA PRO A 84 -2.55 4.09 -10.15
C PRO A 84 -3.99 4.07 -9.60
N ALA A 85 -4.35 5.08 -8.82
CA ALA A 85 -5.61 5.15 -8.09
C ALA A 85 -6.25 6.53 -8.29
N ASP A 86 -7.56 6.54 -8.49
CA ASP A 86 -8.35 7.76 -8.51
C ASP A 86 -8.89 8.11 -7.11
N ALA A 87 -9.48 9.30 -6.98
CA ALA A 87 -10.06 9.76 -5.72
C ALA A 87 -11.14 8.82 -5.18
N GLN A 88 -11.87 8.13 -6.07
CA GLN A 88 -12.88 7.15 -5.67
C GLN A 88 -12.25 5.90 -5.05
N GLY A 89 -11.18 5.38 -5.63
CA GLY A 89 -10.41 4.26 -5.10
C GLY A 89 -9.79 4.59 -3.74
N ILE A 90 -9.19 5.78 -3.62
CA ILE A 90 -8.63 6.28 -2.37
C ILE A 90 -9.74 6.46 -1.32
N GLY A 91 -10.92 6.95 -1.71
CA GLY A 91 -12.06 7.15 -0.80
C GLY A 91 -12.60 5.89 -0.16
N ARG A 92 -12.28 4.71 -0.71
CA ARG A 92 -12.64 3.42 -0.09
C ARG A 92 -11.64 2.99 0.98
N LEU A 93 -10.48 3.65 1.05
CA LEU A 93 -9.38 3.31 1.94
C LEU A 93 -9.20 4.35 3.06
N THR A 94 -9.66 5.59 2.85
CA THR A 94 -9.48 6.71 3.77
C THR A 94 -10.59 6.79 4.82
N GLY A 95 -10.20 7.13 6.05
CA GLY A 95 -11.05 7.63 7.14
C GLY A 95 -10.54 8.98 7.67
N ASP A 96 -11.12 9.47 8.77
CA ASP A 96 -10.92 10.84 9.28
C ASP A 96 -9.46 11.27 9.54
N ALA A 97 -8.53 10.33 9.78
CA ALA A 97 -7.12 10.59 10.10
C ALA A 97 -6.14 10.15 8.99
N THR A 98 -6.58 10.10 7.73
CA THR A 98 -5.76 9.58 6.63
C THR A 98 -4.98 10.68 5.92
N GLU A 99 -3.66 10.52 5.86
CA GLU A 99 -2.79 11.36 5.03
C GLU A 99 -2.53 10.71 3.67
N VAL A 100 -2.59 11.50 2.61
CA VAL A 100 -2.35 11.04 1.23
C VAL A 100 -1.03 11.58 0.72
N PHE A 101 -0.12 10.66 0.40
CA PHE A 101 1.18 10.96 -0.20
C PHE A 101 1.16 10.63 -1.68
N LEU A 102 1.65 11.55 -2.51
CA LEU A 102 1.78 11.33 -3.94
C LEU A 102 3.27 11.31 -4.30
N SER A 103 3.75 10.12 -4.67
CA SER A 103 5.14 9.91 -5.08
C SER A 103 5.35 10.38 -6.52
N MET A 104 6.34 11.26 -6.72
CA MET A 104 6.67 11.89 -7.99
C MET A 104 8.17 11.76 -8.25
N LEU A 105 8.54 11.07 -9.33
CA LEU A 105 9.95 11.01 -9.76
C LEU A 105 10.36 12.28 -10.51
N GLU A 106 9.52 12.72 -11.44
CA GLU A 106 9.68 13.96 -12.19
C GLU A 106 8.35 14.73 -12.20
N ALA A 107 8.41 16.06 -12.15
CA ALA A 107 7.23 16.92 -12.23
C ALA A 107 6.80 17.07 -13.69
N ASP A 108 6.02 16.11 -14.17
CA ASP A 108 5.40 16.15 -15.49
C ASP A 108 3.90 16.55 -15.41
N ASP A 109 3.32 16.74 -16.59
CA ASP A 109 1.92 17.12 -16.72
C ASP A 109 0.96 16.03 -16.19
N GLU A 110 1.37 14.76 -16.22
CA GLU A 110 0.55 13.65 -15.76
C GLU A 110 0.42 13.67 -14.23
N VAL A 111 1.54 13.88 -13.53
CA VAL A 111 1.55 14.03 -12.07
C VAL A 111 0.78 15.27 -11.64
N THR A 112 0.95 16.38 -12.34
CA THR A 112 0.20 17.62 -12.08
C THR A 112 -1.30 17.39 -12.21
N GLN A 113 -1.74 16.69 -13.27
CA GLN A 113 -3.15 16.36 -13.45
C GLN A 113 -3.69 15.39 -12.40
N ALA A 114 -2.89 14.41 -11.96
CA ALA A 114 -3.28 13.50 -10.89
C ALA A 114 -3.48 14.26 -9.56
N ALA A 115 -2.55 15.16 -9.21
CA ALA A 115 -2.66 16.00 -8.03
C ALA A 115 -3.90 16.90 -8.07
N VAL A 116 -4.16 17.57 -9.20
CA VAL A 116 -5.36 18.42 -9.39
C VAL A 116 -6.64 17.60 -9.21
N LYS A 117 -6.72 16.42 -9.85
CA LYS A 117 -7.89 15.54 -9.72
C LYS A 117 -8.12 15.10 -8.27
N LEU A 118 -7.07 14.81 -7.50
CA LEU A 118 -7.21 14.42 -6.10
C LEU A 118 -7.72 15.58 -5.24
N ILE A 119 -7.17 16.78 -5.42
CA ILE A 119 -7.59 17.99 -4.71
C ILE A 119 -9.07 18.32 -5.01
N GLU A 120 -9.46 18.32 -6.29
CA GLU A 120 -10.83 18.59 -6.72
C GLU A 120 -11.85 17.58 -6.17
N ASN A 121 -11.41 16.35 -5.88
CA ASN A 121 -12.26 15.27 -5.39
C ASN A 121 -12.11 15.01 -3.89
N GLY A 122 -11.64 15.99 -3.11
CA GLY A 122 -11.74 15.98 -1.65
C GLY A 122 -10.46 15.64 -0.89
N TYR A 123 -9.30 15.62 -1.56
CA TYR A 123 -7.99 15.44 -0.92
C TYR A 123 -7.10 16.69 -1.06
N PRO A 124 -7.43 17.81 -0.38
CA PRO A 124 -6.69 19.07 -0.51
C PRO A 124 -5.31 19.03 0.15
N ASP A 125 -5.14 18.22 1.19
CA ASP A 125 -3.91 18.13 1.99
C ASP A 125 -2.97 17.05 1.44
N LEU A 126 -2.66 17.13 0.15
CA LEU A 126 -1.78 16.20 -0.54
C LEU A 126 -0.30 16.53 -0.27
N THR A 127 0.48 15.57 0.21
CA THR A 127 1.94 15.72 0.33
C THR A 127 2.64 15.15 -0.90
N LEU A 128 3.32 16.02 -1.66
CA LEU A 128 4.16 15.61 -2.78
C LEU A 128 5.51 15.08 -2.27
N VAL A 129 5.85 13.84 -2.63
CA VAL A 129 7.11 13.20 -2.27
C VAL A 129 7.99 13.11 -3.51
N THR A 130 9.19 13.68 -3.44
CA THR A 130 10.17 13.63 -4.54
C THR A 130 11.47 12.97 -4.07
N PRO A 131 12.23 12.31 -4.95
CA PRO A 131 13.49 11.66 -4.58
C PRO A 131 14.65 12.64 -4.38
N LEU A 132 14.42 13.95 -4.49
CA LEU A 132 15.48 14.97 -4.34
C LEU A 132 16.10 14.90 -2.94
N GLY A 133 17.40 14.56 -2.89
CA GLY A 133 18.15 14.40 -1.64
C GLY A 133 18.09 13.01 -1.01
N HIS A 134 17.42 12.04 -1.65
CA HIS A 134 17.46 10.64 -1.22
C HIS A 134 18.74 9.96 -1.73
N GLU A 135 19.72 9.76 -0.85
CA GLU A 135 20.75 8.75 -1.09
C GLU A 135 20.15 7.37 -0.80
N PRO A 136 20.02 6.48 -1.80
CA PRO A 136 19.53 5.13 -1.56
C PRO A 136 20.45 4.47 -0.52
N PRO A 137 19.90 3.76 0.48
CA PRO A 137 20.72 3.00 1.39
C PRO A 137 21.60 2.08 0.55
N GLY A 138 22.93 2.17 0.74
CA GLY A 138 23.87 1.33 0.00
C GLY A 138 23.49 -0.15 0.16
N ASN A 139 23.86 -0.99 -0.81
CA ASN A 139 23.50 -2.41 -0.84
C ASN A 139 23.57 -3.04 0.56
N PRO A 140 22.53 -3.78 1.00
CA PRO A 140 22.53 -4.41 2.30
C PRO A 140 23.78 -5.29 2.43
N VAL A 141 24.65 -4.92 3.37
CA VAL A 141 25.90 -5.65 3.61
C VAL A 141 25.53 -6.89 4.44
N PRO A 142 25.81 -8.12 3.96
CA PRO A 142 25.49 -9.32 4.72
C PRO A 142 26.07 -9.26 6.13
N GLY A 143 25.20 -9.35 7.15
CA GLY A 143 25.60 -9.37 8.57
C GLY A 143 25.57 -8.04 9.32
N ARG A 144 25.14 -6.92 8.71
CA ARG A 144 25.01 -5.62 9.41
C ARG A 144 23.54 -5.26 9.66
N ARG A 145 23.07 -5.43 10.90
CA ARG A 145 21.79 -4.87 11.34
C ARG A 145 21.98 -3.36 11.57
N THR A 146 21.40 -2.52 10.74
CA THR A 146 21.23 -1.09 11.04
C THR A 146 19.92 -0.91 11.79
N ALA A 147 19.99 -0.74 13.10
CA ALA A 147 18.90 -0.13 13.86
C ALA A 147 18.99 1.38 13.60
N ALA A 148 17.98 1.96 12.96
CA ALA A 148 17.82 3.40 12.92
C ALA A 148 17.12 3.83 14.21
N ALA A 149 17.74 4.76 14.93
CA ALA A 149 17.19 5.47 16.09
C ALA A 149 16.55 6.79 15.64
#